data_AF-A0A522BZD1-F1
#
_entry.id   AF-A0A522BZD1-F1
#
_cell.length_a   1.000
_cell.length_b   1.000
_cell.length_c   1.000
_cell.angle_alpha   90.00
_cell.angle_beta   90.00
_cell.angle_gamma   90.00
#
_symmetry.space_group_name_H-M   'P 1'
#
loop_
_entity.id
_entity.type
_entity.pdbx_description
1 polymer ?
#
loop_
_entity_poly.entity_id
_entity_poly.type
_entity_poly.pdbx_seq_one_letter_code
_entity_poly.pdbx_strand_id
1 'polypeptide(L)'
;MDHRPLPRSYRVLARRLAVVWLVYTLVGYASLSLADPVHGISPLYFAAGVAVAFVAGWGPGMAFGIAAGPATLLFLTDDSSLHVGLNVGWLVGLVWIVGGALQALVAGALLRRFVAWPLVLERPGDVLRFFLIAGPVASLVASLLSTAAMGAAGLLDAGQWPRVALAWWAGDTLGALIGAPIALTLVGRPREVWAPRRTTVGLPLLIATVVLMLSIGQVQRWDRQREQAAFARDAAATADSVRLHLQSYLDALEALNGVYIASEQVTRDEFQRAARPWLRSLQGVRAMGWHERVPRSDWPAFEARQVAEGMAGYRLFDLGGKPPAGDEAIAMRYVEPLAGNAVGLGFNVLSVPQARAALLEARSQNQPVASGPMRLIQETAQQKGVVVYRAVYAG
;
A
#
# COMPACT_ATOMS: atom_id res chain seq x y z
N MET A 1 36.13 -41.64 -20.88
CA MET A 1 36.07 -40.17 -20.99
C MET A 1 37.25 -39.61 -20.21
N ASP A 2 38.35 -39.34 -20.91
CA ASP A 2 39.56 -38.76 -20.32
C ASP A 2 39.31 -37.28 -19.97
N HIS A 3 39.14 -36.98 -18.68
CA HIS A 3 39.15 -35.62 -18.18
C HIS A 3 40.58 -35.07 -18.19
N ARG A 4 41.07 -34.68 -19.38
CA ARG A 4 42.33 -33.95 -19.48
C ARG A 4 42.19 -32.63 -18.68
N PRO A 5 43.06 -32.38 -17.70
CA PRO A 5 42.98 -31.17 -16.89
C PRO A 5 43.16 -29.92 -17.75
N LEU A 6 42.23 -28.96 -17.64
CA LEU A 6 42.32 -27.67 -18.33
C LEU A 6 43.68 -26.99 -18.11
N PRO A 7 44.27 -26.34 -19.12
CA PRO A 7 45.54 -25.63 -19.00
C PRO A 7 45.53 -24.60 -17.86
N ARG A 8 46.68 -24.38 -17.20
CA ARG A 8 46.82 -23.51 -16.01
C ARG A 8 46.24 -22.09 -16.21
N SER A 9 46.30 -21.54 -17.42
CA SER A 9 45.73 -20.22 -17.77
C SER A 9 44.22 -20.15 -17.63
N TYR A 10 43.50 -21.19 -18.10
CA TYR A 10 42.03 -21.27 -18.01
C TYR A 10 41.57 -21.43 -16.57
N ARG A 11 42.28 -22.19 -15.74
CA ARG A 11 41.95 -22.34 -14.31
C ARG A 11 42.05 -21.01 -13.54
N VAL A 12 43.09 -20.21 -13.83
CA VAL A 12 43.25 -18.89 -13.21
C VAL A 12 42.17 -17.93 -13.69
N LEU A 13 41.83 -17.95 -14.97
CA LEU A 13 40.75 -17.12 -15.52
C LEU A 13 39.39 -17.49 -14.89
N ALA A 14 39.04 -18.78 -14.88
CA ALA A 14 37.81 -19.28 -14.28
C ALA A 14 37.69 -18.89 -12.80
N ARG A 15 38.77 -19.04 -12.02
CA ARG A 15 38.78 -18.59 -10.61
C ARG A 15 38.55 -17.09 -10.47
N ARG A 16 39.17 -16.26 -11.32
CA ARG A 16 38.94 -14.81 -11.29
C ARG A 16 37.51 -14.46 -11.64
N LEU A 17 36.95 -15.06 -12.68
CA LEU A 17 35.56 -14.87 -13.07
C LEU A 17 34.59 -15.24 -11.95
N ALA A 18 34.80 -16.37 -11.29
CA ALA A 18 33.99 -16.80 -10.14
C ALA A 18 34.07 -15.80 -8.97
N VAL A 19 35.25 -15.28 -8.66
CA VAL A 19 35.42 -14.25 -7.62
C VAL A 19 34.71 -12.95 -8.00
N VAL A 20 34.87 -12.48 -9.24
CA VAL A 20 34.21 -11.26 -9.73
C VAL A 20 32.71 -11.40 -9.65
N TRP A 21 32.17 -12.51 -10.16
CA TRP A 21 30.75 -12.82 -10.09
C TRP A 21 30.24 -12.80 -8.65
N LEU A 22 30.86 -13.57 -7.75
CA LEU A 22 30.42 -13.66 -6.36
C LEU A 22 30.46 -12.30 -5.64
N VAL A 23 31.56 -11.56 -5.78
CA VAL A 23 31.72 -10.25 -5.11
C VAL A 23 30.74 -9.24 -5.70
N TYR A 24 30.59 -9.19 -7.02
CA TYR A 24 29.61 -8.30 -7.66
C TYR A 24 28.20 -8.62 -7.19
N THR A 25 27.80 -9.90 -7.18
CA THR A 25 26.47 -10.31 -6.72
C THR A 25 26.24 -9.93 -5.26
N LEU A 26 27.17 -10.23 -4.34
CA LEU A 26 27.01 -9.92 -2.93
C LEU A 26 26.90 -8.41 -2.67
N VAL A 27 27.79 -7.62 -3.29
CA VAL A 27 27.80 -6.17 -3.15
C VAL A 27 26.58 -5.53 -3.83
N GLY A 28 26.17 -6.08 -4.98
CA GLY A 28 24.96 -5.66 -5.69
C GLY A 28 23.70 -5.91 -4.88
N TYR A 29 23.56 -7.11 -4.29
CA TYR A 29 22.46 -7.44 -3.40
C TYR A 29 22.40 -6.52 -2.18
N ALA A 30 23.54 -6.29 -1.52
CA ALA A 30 23.63 -5.33 -0.42
C ALA A 30 23.25 -3.91 -0.86
N SER A 31 23.67 -3.46 -2.04
CA SER A 31 23.31 -2.15 -2.58
C SER A 31 21.82 -2.03 -2.85
N LEU A 32 21.18 -3.08 -3.38
CA LEU A 32 19.74 -3.12 -3.66
C LEU A 32 18.88 -3.14 -2.40
N SER A 33 19.43 -3.54 -1.24
CA SER A 33 18.69 -3.43 0.03
C SER A 33 18.36 -1.97 0.42
N LEU A 34 19.01 -0.99 -0.21
CA LEU A 34 18.76 0.44 -0.03
C LEU A 34 17.88 1.04 -1.13
N ALA A 35 17.45 0.23 -2.10
CA ALA A 35 16.70 0.70 -3.26
C ALA A 35 15.36 1.33 -2.86
N ASP A 36 14.94 2.33 -3.63
CA ASP A 36 13.62 2.90 -3.46
C ASP A 36 12.52 1.90 -3.85
N PRO A 37 11.38 1.85 -3.14
CA PRO A 37 10.30 0.91 -3.45
C PRO A 37 9.61 1.14 -4.79
N VAL A 38 9.73 2.35 -5.38
CA VAL A 38 8.95 2.75 -6.56
C VAL A 38 9.65 2.34 -7.86
N HIS A 39 10.97 2.58 -7.95
CA HIS A 39 11.73 2.32 -9.17
C HIS A 39 12.79 1.23 -8.99
N GLY A 40 13.02 0.73 -7.77
CA GLY A 40 14.05 -0.27 -7.48
C GLY A 40 15.48 0.28 -7.65
N ILE A 41 15.66 1.59 -7.59
CA ILE A 41 16.94 2.26 -7.82
C ILE A 41 17.67 2.42 -6.51
N SER A 42 18.85 1.81 -6.40
CA SER A 42 19.73 2.05 -5.27
C SER A 42 20.39 3.42 -5.38
N PRO A 43 20.33 4.28 -4.33
CA PRO A 43 21.05 5.54 -4.32
C PRO A 43 22.57 5.38 -4.23
N LEU A 44 23.05 4.16 -3.91
CA LEU A 44 24.47 3.83 -3.77
C LEU A 44 24.72 2.42 -4.33
N TYR A 45 25.01 2.30 -5.62
CA TYR A 45 25.23 1.00 -6.27
C TYR A 45 26.72 0.63 -6.30
N PHE A 46 27.25 0.16 -5.17
CA PHE A 46 28.68 -0.12 -4.98
C PHE A 46 29.25 -1.17 -5.95
N ALA A 47 28.41 -2.04 -6.50
CA ALA A 47 28.82 -3.05 -7.47
C ALA A 47 29.39 -2.42 -8.77
N ALA A 48 28.92 -1.23 -9.16
CA ALA A 48 29.49 -0.47 -10.27
C ALA A 48 30.98 -0.17 -10.06
N GLY A 49 31.35 0.30 -8.86
CA GLY A 49 32.75 0.59 -8.52
C GLY A 49 33.63 -0.64 -8.45
N VAL A 50 33.09 -1.71 -7.85
CA VAL A 50 33.75 -3.02 -7.81
C VAL A 50 34.04 -3.53 -9.22
N ALA A 51 33.09 -3.40 -10.16
CA ALA A 51 33.25 -3.80 -11.54
C ALA A 51 34.37 -3.02 -12.25
N VAL A 52 34.40 -1.69 -12.09
CA VAL A 52 35.48 -0.84 -12.63
C VAL A 52 36.84 -1.27 -12.09
N ALA A 53 36.95 -1.52 -10.79
CA ALA A 53 38.21 -1.96 -10.16
C ALA A 53 38.68 -3.32 -10.69
N PHE A 54 37.78 -4.29 -10.90
CA PHE A 54 38.14 -5.59 -11.47
C PHE A 54 38.59 -5.50 -12.92
N VAL A 55 37.92 -4.69 -13.75
CA VAL A 55 38.34 -4.47 -15.15
C VAL A 55 39.70 -3.75 -15.21
N ALA A 56 39.89 -2.73 -14.38
CA ALA A 56 41.15 -2.00 -14.30
C ALA A 56 42.31 -2.89 -13.79
N GLY A 57 42.08 -3.68 -12.75
CA GLY A 57 43.12 -4.50 -12.10
C GLY A 57 43.43 -5.82 -12.82
N TRP A 58 42.41 -6.53 -13.31
CA TRP A 58 42.54 -7.88 -13.89
C TRP A 58 42.24 -7.96 -15.39
N GLY A 59 41.74 -6.88 -16.00
CA GLY A 59 41.54 -6.74 -17.44
C GLY A 59 40.08 -6.90 -17.89
N PRO A 60 39.81 -6.60 -19.18
CA PRO A 60 38.45 -6.56 -19.73
C PRO A 60 37.70 -7.90 -19.68
N GLY A 61 38.43 -9.03 -19.65
CA GLY A 61 37.81 -10.36 -19.52
C GLY A 61 36.95 -10.53 -18.26
N MET A 62 37.08 -9.67 -17.25
CA MET A 62 36.24 -9.71 -16.05
C MET A 62 34.78 -9.29 -16.32
N ALA A 63 34.49 -8.68 -17.47
CA ALA A 63 33.13 -8.31 -17.87
C ALA A 63 32.16 -9.49 -17.88
N PHE A 64 32.62 -10.72 -18.18
CA PHE A 64 31.77 -11.92 -18.11
C PHE A 64 31.32 -12.24 -16.69
N GLY A 65 32.22 -12.07 -15.70
CA GLY A 65 31.88 -12.26 -14.29
C GLY A 65 30.95 -11.15 -13.79
N ILE A 66 31.15 -9.91 -14.28
CA ILE A 66 30.27 -8.77 -13.99
C ILE A 66 28.87 -9.04 -14.54
N ALA A 67 28.73 -9.46 -15.80
CA ALA A 67 27.43 -9.76 -16.43
C ALA A 67 26.68 -10.92 -15.74
N ALA A 68 27.41 -11.95 -15.26
CA ALA A 68 26.80 -13.04 -14.50
C ALA A 68 26.18 -12.56 -13.16
N GLY A 69 26.64 -11.42 -12.63
CA GLY A 69 26.19 -10.86 -11.37
C GLY A 69 24.72 -10.41 -11.39
N PRO A 70 24.35 -9.39 -12.19
CA PRO A 70 22.96 -8.97 -12.36
C PRO A 70 22.05 -10.10 -12.84
N ALA A 71 22.56 -11.03 -13.66
CA ALA A 71 21.79 -12.20 -14.06
C ALA A 71 21.38 -13.05 -12.84
N THR A 72 22.27 -13.20 -11.86
CA THR A 72 21.96 -13.89 -10.60
C THR A 72 21.04 -13.06 -9.71
N LEU A 73 21.25 -11.74 -9.65
CA LEU A 73 20.42 -10.84 -8.86
C LEU A 73 18.96 -10.86 -9.33
N LEU A 74 18.72 -10.89 -10.65
CA LEU A 74 17.36 -11.02 -11.21
C LEU A 74 16.62 -12.25 -10.67
N PHE A 75 17.30 -13.36 -10.39
CA PHE A 75 16.68 -14.55 -9.77
C PHE A 75 16.53 -14.44 -8.25
N LEU A 76 17.40 -13.69 -7.57
CA LEU A 76 17.42 -13.57 -6.11
C LEU A 76 16.47 -12.49 -5.58
N THR A 77 16.23 -11.45 -6.38
CA THR A 77 15.39 -10.30 -6.01
C THR A 77 14.02 -10.39 -6.65
N ASP A 78 13.52 -11.61 -6.91
CA ASP A 78 12.17 -11.88 -7.45
C ASP A 78 11.11 -11.50 -6.40
N ASP A 79 10.98 -10.19 -6.21
CA ASP A 79 9.84 -9.53 -5.60
C ASP A 79 8.83 -9.30 -6.73
N SER A 80 7.64 -9.84 -6.54
CA SER A 80 6.49 -9.88 -7.47
C SER A 80 6.05 -8.56 -8.12
N SER A 81 6.73 -7.44 -7.85
CA SER A 81 6.53 -6.11 -8.43
C SER A 81 7.16 -5.91 -9.82
N LEU A 82 8.09 -6.80 -10.25
CA LEU A 82 8.70 -6.77 -11.59
C LEU A 82 8.01 -7.70 -12.62
N HIS A 83 6.88 -8.33 -12.27
CA HIS A 83 6.00 -9.03 -13.23
C HIS A 83 5.21 -8.05 -14.13
N VAL A 84 5.86 -7.03 -14.67
CA VAL A 84 5.33 -6.30 -15.82
C VAL A 84 5.56 -7.17 -17.05
N GLY A 85 4.63 -8.07 -17.33
CA GLY A 85 4.53 -8.87 -18.56
C GLY A 85 5.79 -9.67 -18.94
N LEU A 86 5.66 -10.98 -19.13
CA LEU A 86 6.75 -11.88 -19.56
C LEU A 86 7.56 -11.39 -20.79
N ASN A 87 7.03 -10.44 -21.58
CA ASN A 87 7.68 -9.83 -22.75
C ASN A 87 8.43 -8.51 -22.51
N VAL A 88 8.29 -7.84 -21.36
CA VAL A 88 8.93 -6.52 -21.08
C VAL A 88 10.06 -6.66 -20.05
N GLY A 89 9.89 -7.51 -19.04
CA GLY A 89 10.91 -7.71 -18.00
C GLY A 89 12.26 -8.25 -18.49
N TRP A 90 12.28 -9.08 -19.54
CA TRP A 90 13.53 -9.67 -20.06
C TRP A 90 14.42 -8.64 -20.76
N LEU A 91 13.83 -7.64 -21.44
CA LEU A 91 14.60 -6.61 -22.15
C LEU A 91 15.31 -5.69 -21.16
N VAL A 92 14.60 -5.27 -20.11
CA VAL A 92 15.16 -4.48 -19.02
C VAL A 92 16.22 -5.28 -18.25
N GLY A 93 15.96 -6.57 -17.97
CA GLY A 93 16.92 -7.45 -17.32
C GLY A 93 18.20 -7.65 -18.15
N LEU A 94 18.07 -7.88 -19.46
CA LEU A 94 19.22 -8.01 -20.37
C LEU A 94 20.04 -6.72 -20.44
N VAL A 95 19.36 -5.58 -20.49
CA VAL A 95 20.01 -4.27 -20.49
C VAL A 95 20.74 -4.01 -19.17
N TRP A 96 20.22 -4.44 -18.03
CA TRP A 96 20.92 -4.35 -16.75
C TRP A 96 22.17 -5.24 -16.70
N ILE A 97 22.08 -6.48 -17.21
CA ILE A 97 23.20 -7.43 -17.34
C ILE A 97 24.31 -6.86 -18.21
N VAL A 98 23.95 -6.37 -19.39
CA VAL A 98 24.92 -5.86 -20.38
C VAL A 98 25.45 -4.47 -19.97
N GLY A 99 24.58 -3.62 -19.42
CA GLY A 99 24.89 -2.23 -19.06
C GLY A 99 26.00 -2.11 -18.04
N GLY A 100 25.92 -2.86 -16.93
CA GLY A 100 26.97 -2.84 -15.90
C GLY A 100 28.32 -3.34 -16.40
N ALA A 101 28.32 -4.38 -17.24
CA ALA A 101 29.54 -4.90 -17.87
C ALA A 101 30.13 -3.89 -18.86
N LEU A 102 29.29 -3.27 -19.69
CA LEU A 102 29.71 -2.28 -20.69
C LEU A 102 30.27 -1.01 -20.01
N GLN A 103 29.62 -0.53 -18.96
CA GLN A 103 30.10 0.58 -18.12
C GLN A 103 31.51 0.31 -17.59
N ALA A 104 31.75 -0.88 -17.02
CA ALA A 104 33.05 -1.25 -16.50
C ALA A 104 34.12 -1.36 -17.61
N LEU A 105 33.75 -1.87 -18.79
CA LEU A 105 34.64 -1.93 -19.97
C LEU A 105 35.00 -0.53 -20.47
N VAL A 106 34.01 0.37 -20.60
CA VAL A 106 34.23 1.76 -21.01
C VAL A 106 35.12 2.48 -19.99
N ALA A 107 34.84 2.34 -18.70
CA ALA A 107 35.69 2.87 -17.64
C ALA A 107 37.13 2.37 -17.79
N GLY A 108 37.33 1.05 -17.93
CA GLY A 108 38.65 0.46 -18.10
C GLY A 108 39.40 0.96 -19.34
N ALA A 109 38.72 1.11 -20.47
CA ALA A 109 39.29 1.62 -21.71
C ALA A 109 39.72 3.10 -21.59
N LEU A 110 38.85 3.94 -21.02
CA LEU A 110 39.12 5.35 -20.80
C LEU A 110 40.25 5.56 -19.77
N LEU A 111 40.26 4.79 -18.68
CA LEU A 111 41.32 4.84 -17.67
C LEU A 111 42.68 4.49 -18.28
N ARG A 112 42.76 3.45 -19.12
CA ARG A 112 44.01 3.10 -19.83
C ARG A 112 44.47 4.19 -20.80
N ARG A 113 43.53 4.97 -21.36
CA ARG A 113 43.82 6.02 -22.33
C ARG A 113 44.27 7.32 -21.69
N PHE A 114 43.70 7.67 -20.53
CA PHE A 114 43.80 9.01 -19.93
C PHE A 114 44.46 9.06 -18.55
N VAL A 115 44.74 7.92 -17.92
CA VAL A 115 45.42 7.82 -16.61
C VAL A 115 46.74 7.06 -16.76
N ALA A 116 47.75 7.45 -15.99
CA ALA A 116 49.05 6.79 -16.01
C ALA A 116 48.93 5.27 -15.73
N TRP A 117 49.72 4.47 -16.47
CA TRP A 117 49.74 3.01 -16.33
C TRP A 117 51.16 2.52 -15.96
N PRO A 118 51.34 1.64 -14.97
CA PRO A 118 50.31 0.95 -14.17
C PRO A 118 49.47 1.91 -13.31
N LEU A 119 48.22 1.53 -13.02
CA LEU A 119 47.27 2.38 -12.30
C LEU A 119 47.66 2.49 -10.81
N VAL A 120 48.46 3.50 -10.46
CA VAL A 120 48.97 3.71 -9.09
C VAL A 120 48.29 4.88 -8.37
N LEU A 121 47.75 5.87 -9.08
CA LEU A 121 47.02 7.02 -8.50
C LEU A 121 47.81 7.80 -7.43
N GLU A 122 49.08 8.12 -7.70
CA GLU A 122 49.90 8.94 -6.77
C GLU A 122 49.78 10.44 -7.04
N ARG A 123 49.55 10.81 -8.31
CA ARG A 123 49.44 12.22 -8.70
C ARG A 123 47.99 12.70 -8.54
N PRO A 124 47.75 13.90 -7.98
CA PRO A 124 46.40 14.44 -7.83
C PRO A 124 45.60 14.48 -9.14
N GLY A 125 46.27 14.77 -10.27
CA GLY A 125 45.64 14.76 -11.58
C GLY A 125 45.17 13.37 -12.03
N ASP A 126 45.93 12.31 -11.71
CA ASP A 126 45.55 10.94 -12.01
C ASP A 126 44.38 10.47 -11.13
N VAL A 127 44.37 10.90 -9.86
CA VAL A 127 43.25 10.66 -8.91
C VAL A 127 41.97 11.32 -9.42
N LEU A 128 42.03 12.60 -9.81
CA LEU A 128 40.88 13.34 -10.32
C LEU A 128 40.33 12.70 -11.61
N ARG A 129 41.21 12.41 -12.57
CA ARG A 129 40.81 11.74 -13.82
C ARG A 129 40.21 10.36 -13.54
N PHE A 130 40.79 9.61 -12.61
CA PHE A 130 40.24 8.33 -12.21
C PHE A 130 38.81 8.48 -11.69
N PHE A 131 38.55 9.39 -10.76
CA PHE A 131 37.21 9.57 -10.20
C PHE A 131 36.20 10.10 -11.23
N LEU A 132 36.59 11.03 -12.10
CA LEU A 132 35.73 11.53 -13.18
C LEU A 132 35.38 10.42 -14.20
N ILE A 133 36.36 9.60 -14.58
CA ILE A 133 36.17 8.53 -15.56
C ILE A 133 35.38 7.36 -14.95
N ALA A 134 35.81 6.88 -13.79
CA ALA A 134 35.23 5.71 -13.14
C ALA A 134 33.80 5.98 -12.63
N GLY A 135 33.53 7.20 -12.16
CA GLY A 135 32.20 7.63 -11.73
C GLY A 135 31.39 8.23 -12.89
N PRO A 136 31.22 9.56 -12.93
CA PRO A 136 30.19 10.20 -13.73
C PRO A 136 30.27 9.90 -15.23
N VAL A 137 31.46 9.76 -15.81
CA VAL A 137 31.59 9.49 -17.26
C VAL A 137 31.17 8.07 -17.61
N ALA A 138 31.68 7.05 -16.90
CA ALA A 138 31.32 5.67 -17.17
C ALA A 138 29.85 5.38 -16.80
N SER A 139 29.35 5.98 -15.72
CA SER A 139 27.97 5.82 -15.25
C SER A 139 26.90 6.31 -16.24
N LEU A 140 27.26 7.16 -17.21
CA LEU A 140 26.35 7.53 -18.32
C LEU A 140 25.96 6.33 -19.17
N VAL A 141 26.84 5.33 -19.31
CA VAL A 141 26.60 4.17 -20.16
C VAL A 141 25.42 3.35 -19.64
N ALA A 142 25.43 2.93 -18.37
CA ALA A 142 24.33 2.14 -17.82
C ALA A 142 23.05 2.97 -17.66
N SER A 143 23.18 4.24 -17.19
CA SER A 143 22.06 5.17 -17.01
C SER A 143 21.27 5.39 -18.31
N LEU A 144 21.95 5.75 -19.40
CA LEU A 144 21.30 6.03 -20.68
C LEU A 144 20.72 4.75 -21.29
N LEU A 145 21.48 3.65 -21.28
CA LEU A 145 21.05 2.39 -21.89
C LEU A 145 19.75 1.90 -21.25
N SER A 146 19.64 2.02 -19.93
CA SER A 146 18.53 1.40 -19.21
C SER A 146 17.33 2.31 -19.05
N THR A 147 17.54 3.62 -18.94
CA THR A 147 16.41 4.55 -19.05
C THR A 147 15.78 4.46 -20.44
N ALA A 148 16.60 4.35 -21.50
CA ALA A 148 16.11 4.14 -22.86
C ALA A 148 15.38 2.79 -23.00
N ALA A 149 15.89 1.72 -22.39
CA ALA A 149 15.24 0.40 -22.41
C ALA A 149 13.90 0.41 -21.67
N MET A 150 13.83 1.00 -20.48
CA MET A 150 12.60 1.12 -19.71
C MET A 150 11.56 1.99 -20.43
N GLY A 151 12.01 3.09 -21.04
CA GLY A 151 11.19 3.95 -21.88
C GLY A 151 10.65 3.23 -23.12
N ALA A 152 11.51 2.52 -23.86
CA ALA A 152 11.11 1.73 -25.02
C ALA A 152 10.16 0.57 -24.65
N ALA A 153 10.27 0.06 -23.43
CA ALA A 153 9.40 -0.98 -22.90
C ALA A 153 8.07 -0.44 -22.32
N GLY A 154 7.82 0.87 -22.38
CA GLY A 154 6.59 1.49 -21.89
C GLY A 154 6.46 1.52 -20.36
N LEU A 155 7.58 1.34 -19.63
CA LEU A 155 7.60 1.35 -18.17
C LEU A 155 7.71 2.75 -17.57
N LEU A 156 8.09 3.75 -18.38
CA LEU A 156 8.32 5.12 -17.94
C LEU A 156 7.58 6.11 -18.83
N ASP A 157 6.76 6.96 -18.20
CA ASP A 157 6.20 8.13 -18.85
C ASP A 157 7.30 9.08 -19.31
N ALA A 158 7.13 9.74 -20.46
CA ALA A 158 8.16 10.61 -21.06
C ALA A 158 8.68 11.70 -20.10
N GLY A 159 7.84 12.20 -19.18
CA GLY A 159 8.22 13.20 -18.17
C GLY A 159 9.12 12.66 -17.05
N GLN A 160 9.19 11.34 -16.87
CA GLN A 160 9.98 10.70 -15.80
C GLN A 160 11.41 10.35 -16.22
N TRP A 161 11.69 10.30 -17.53
CA TRP A 161 12.99 9.85 -18.06
C TRP A 161 14.19 10.60 -17.46
N PRO A 162 14.20 11.96 -17.39
CA PRO A 162 15.36 12.67 -16.86
C PRO A 162 15.60 12.36 -15.37
N ARG A 163 14.52 12.20 -14.61
CA ARG A 163 14.59 11.90 -13.17
C ARG A 163 15.15 10.51 -12.92
N VAL A 164 14.66 9.52 -13.65
CA VAL A 164 15.12 8.13 -13.55
C VAL A 164 16.56 7.99 -14.02
N ALA A 165 16.92 8.59 -15.16
CA ALA A 165 18.30 8.62 -15.64
C ALA A 165 19.25 9.24 -14.63
N LEU A 166 18.86 10.38 -14.04
CA LEU A 166 19.66 11.07 -13.03
C LEU A 166 19.83 10.22 -11.76
N ALA A 167 18.77 9.56 -11.29
CA ALA A 167 18.82 8.71 -10.10
C ALA A 167 19.77 7.52 -10.30
N TRP A 168 19.67 6.83 -11.44
CA TRP A 168 20.57 5.72 -11.78
C TRP A 168 22.02 6.18 -11.97
N TRP A 169 22.22 7.28 -12.70
CA TRP A 169 23.54 7.85 -12.89
C TRP A 169 24.19 8.24 -11.57
N ALA A 170 23.44 8.86 -10.66
CA ALA A 170 23.92 9.25 -9.34
C ALA A 170 24.29 8.01 -8.50
N GLY A 171 23.44 6.98 -8.51
CA GLY A 171 23.68 5.73 -7.77
C GLY A 171 24.96 5.01 -8.20
N ASP A 172 25.14 4.86 -9.51
CA ASP A 172 26.35 4.24 -10.08
C ASP A 172 27.59 5.11 -9.89
N THR A 173 27.45 6.42 -10.01
CA THR A 173 28.55 7.37 -9.80
C THR A 173 29.06 7.28 -8.37
N LEU A 174 28.18 7.45 -7.39
CA LEU A 174 28.55 7.36 -5.97
C LEU A 174 29.08 5.97 -5.62
N GLY A 175 28.45 4.93 -6.16
CA GLY A 175 28.91 3.54 -6.04
C GLY A 175 30.32 3.34 -6.60
N ALA A 176 30.66 4.00 -7.71
CA ALA A 176 32.00 3.97 -8.29
C ALA A 176 33.03 4.76 -7.48
N LEU A 177 32.68 5.97 -7.04
CA LEU A 177 33.54 6.83 -6.22
C LEU A 177 33.92 6.17 -4.88
N ILE A 178 33.05 5.32 -4.32
CA ILE A 178 33.29 4.64 -3.05
C ILE A 178 33.80 3.21 -3.27
N GLY A 179 33.12 2.42 -4.10
CA GLY A 179 33.40 0.99 -4.28
C GLY A 179 34.70 0.73 -5.04
N ALA A 180 35.05 1.56 -6.03
CA ALA A 180 36.26 1.35 -6.83
C ALA A 180 37.56 1.49 -6.02
N PRO A 181 37.78 2.55 -5.21
CA PRO A 181 39.00 2.64 -4.41
C PRO A 181 39.12 1.51 -3.39
N ILE A 182 38.03 1.09 -2.74
CA ILE A 182 38.02 -0.05 -1.81
C ILE A 182 38.48 -1.32 -2.55
N ALA A 183 37.85 -1.64 -3.67
CA ALA A 183 38.17 -2.85 -4.45
C ALA A 183 39.59 -2.81 -5.04
N LEU A 184 40.08 -1.64 -5.48
CA LEU A 184 41.45 -1.48 -5.98
C LEU A 184 42.53 -1.80 -4.94
N THR A 185 42.28 -1.57 -3.64
CA THR A 185 43.23 -2.02 -2.59
C THR A 185 43.41 -3.55 -2.54
N LEU A 186 42.44 -4.30 -3.06
CA LEU A 186 42.46 -5.76 -3.11
C LEU A 186 43.03 -6.28 -4.43
N VAL A 187 42.65 -5.66 -5.56
CA VAL A 187 42.90 -6.18 -6.92
C VAL A 187 43.90 -5.38 -7.76
N GLY A 188 44.24 -4.16 -7.32
CA GLY A 188 45.12 -3.24 -8.01
C GLY A 188 46.53 -3.77 -8.23
N ARG A 189 47.21 -3.24 -9.25
CA ARG A 189 48.56 -3.63 -9.65
C ARG A 189 49.41 -2.38 -9.91
N PRO A 190 50.70 -2.36 -9.51
CA PRO A 190 51.46 -3.43 -8.83
C PRO A 190 51.05 -3.65 -7.36
N ARG A 191 51.21 -4.88 -6.86
CA ARG A 191 50.76 -5.26 -5.50
C ARG A 191 51.49 -4.53 -4.38
N GLU A 192 52.76 -4.21 -4.60
CA GLU A 192 53.61 -3.51 -3.63
C GLU A 192 53.05 -2.15 -3.23
N VAL A 193 52.38 -1.46 -4.16
CA VAL A 193 51.77 -0.15 -3.88
C VAL A 193 50.35 -0.27 -3.32
N TRP A 194 49.56 -1.24 -3.81
CA TRP A 194 48.15 -1.37 -3.41
C TRP A 194 47.93 -2.14 -2.11
N ALA A 195 48.81 -3.08 -1.75
CA ALA A 195 48.65 -3.88 -0.53
C ALA A 195 48.71 -3.04 0.76
N PRO A 196 49.63 -2.06 0.93
CA PRO A 196 49.63 -1.18 2.10
C PRO A 196 48.36 -0.31 2.20
N ARG A 197 47.74 0.04 1.06
CA ARG A 197 46.53 0.88 1.02
C ARG A 197 45.28 0.18 1.57
N ARG A 198 45.33 -1.13 1.83
CA ARG A 198 44.20 -1.88 2.39
C ARG A 198 43.80 -1.38 3.77
N THR A 199 44.75 -1.04 4.62
CA THR A 199 44.47 -0.57 5.99
C THR A 199 44.33 0.95 6.06
N THR A 200 45.00 1.70 5.20
CA THR A 200 44.96 3.18 5.21
C THR A 200 43.80 3.76 4.40
N VAL A 201 43.33 3.08 3.36
CA VAL A 201 42.23 3.53 2.49
C VAL A 201 41.09 2.52 2.53
N GLY A 202 41.36 1.25 2.22
CA GLY A 202 40.32 0.23 2.03
C GLY A 202 39.45 0.03 3.28
N LEU A 203 40.07 -0.20 4.44
CA LEU A 203 39.38 -0.48 5.69
C LEU A 203 38.58 0.74 6.22
N PRO A 204 39.13 1.97 6.30
CA PRO A 204 38.36 3.14 6.71
C PRO A 204 37.16 3.42 5.80
N LEU A 205 37.35 3.36 4.46
CA LEU A 205 36.24 3.56 3.52
C LEU A 205 35.20 2.45 3.64
N LEU A 206 35.60 1.20 3.85
CA LEU A 206 34.67 0.09 4.08
C LEU A 206 33.83 0.30 5.35
N ILE A 207 34.46 0.69 6.47
CA ILE A 207 33.76 0.98 7.72
C ILE A 207 32.78 2.14 7.52
N ALA A 208 33.24 3.25 6.92
CA ALA A 208 32.39 4.40 6.63
C ALA A 208 31.20 4.02 5.72
N THR A 209 31.43 3.17 4.73
CA THR A 209 30.38 2.66 3.83
C THR A 209 29.36 1.83 4.60
N VAL A 210 29.79 0.89 5.45
CA VAL A 210 28.88 0.07 6.27
C VAL A 210 28.06 0.94 7.22
N VAL A 211 28.68 1.91 7.90
CA VAL A 211 27.96 2.84 8.78
C VAL A 211 26.94 3.67 8.01
N LEU A 212 27.29 4.16 6.81
CA LEU A 212 26.38 4.92 5.96
C LEU A 212 25.18 4.05 5.50
N MET A 213 25.43 2.82 5.05
CA MET A 213 24.36 1.89 4.65
C MET A 213 23.41 1.57 5.81
N LEU A 214 23.94 1.29 7.01
CA LEU A 214 23.13 1.05 8.20
C LEU A 214 22.32 2.29 8.59
N SER A 215 22.90 3.48 8.47
CA SER A 215 22.23 4.74 8.78
C SER A 215 21.06 5.02 7.82
N ILE A 216 21.27 4.85 6.51
CA ILE A 216 20.21 5.00 5.50
C ILE A 216 19.10 3.97 5.74
N GLY A 217 19.46 2.71 5.96
CA GLY A 217 18.49 1.65 6.25
C GLY A 217 17.68 1.92 7.52
N GLN A 218 18.30 2.52 8.55
CA GLN A 218 17.62 2.89 9.78
C GLN A 218 16.64 4.05 9.58
N VAL A 219 17.01 5.08 8.82
CA VAL A 219 16.13 6.20 8.46
C VAL A 219 14.92 5.70 7.68
N GLN A 220 15.13 4.86 6.66
CA GLN A 220 14.05 4.27 5.87
C GLN A 220 13.08 3.44 6.73
N ARG A 221 13.59 2.68 7.71
CA ARG A 221 12.75 1.93 8.66
C ARG A 221 11.93 2.86 9.55
N TRP A 222 12.52 3.94 10.05
CA TRP A 222 11.81 4.93 10.84
C TRP A 222 10.72 5.65 10.06
N ASP A 223 10.98 6.01 8.81
CA ASP A 223 9.99 6.66 7.95
C ASP A 223 8.79 5.73 7.71
N ARG A 224 9.03 4.45 7.37
CA ARG A 224 7.96 3.44 7.24
C ARG A 224 7.14 3.26 8.51
N GLN A 225 7.82 3.22 9.68
CA GLN A 225 7.13 3.11 10.97
C GLN A 225 6.29 4.36 11.28
N ARG A 226 6.79 5.55 10.92
CA ARG A 226 6.06 6.82 11.10
C ARG A 226 4.81 6.86 10.23
N GLU A 227 4.91 6.46 8.97
CA GLU A 227 3.78 6.38 8.04
C GLU A 227 2.72 5.40 8.54
N GLN A 228 3.12 4.18 8.93
CA GLN A 228 2.21 3.19 9.50
C GLN A 228 1.54 3.68 10.78
N ALA A 229 2.28 4.33 11.66
CA ALA A 229 1.73 4.89 12.90
C ALA A 229 0.76 6.04 12.63
N ALA A 230 1.03 6.89 11.61
CA ALA A 230 0.11 7.93 11.19
C ALA A 230 -1.19 7.32 10.64
N PHE A 231 -1.09 6.36 9.73
CA PHE A 231 -2.23 5.64 9.19
C PHE A 231 -3.08 4.97 10.29
N ALA A 232 -2.43 4.29 11.23
CA ALA A 232 -3.13 3.61 12.32
C ALA A 232 -3.89 4.61 13.23
N ARG A 233 -3.30 5.77 13.51
CA ARG A 233 -3.98 6.83 14.28
C ARG A 233 -5.19 7.39 13.54
N ASP A 234 -5.06 7.67 12.24
CA ASP A 234 -6.15 8.24 11.45
C ASP A 234 -7.29 7.24 11.28
N ALA A 235 -6.97 5.96 11.05
CA ALA A 235 -7.94 4.88 10.99
C ALA A 235 -8.68 4.70 12.33
N ALA A 236 -7.96 4.73 13.45
CA ALA A 236 -8.56 4.64 14.79
C ALA A 236 -9.49 5.84 15.07
N ALA A 237 -9.04 7.07 14.80
CA ALA A 237 -9.85 8.27 15.00
C ALA A 237 -11.14 8.25 14.16
N THR A 238 -11.04 7.76 12.91
CA THR A 238 -12.21 7.61 12.03
C THR A 238 -13.17 6.54 12.54
N ALA A 239 -12.64 5.38 12.99
CA ALA A 239 -13.46 4.30 13.54
C ALA A 239 -14.19 4.75 14.82
N ASP A 240 -13.51 5.50 15.70
CA ASP A 240 -14.11 6.04 16.92
C ASP A 240 -15.18 7.09 16.62
N SER A 241 -14.95 7.95 15.62
CA SER A 241 -15.97 8.88 15.14
C SER A 241 -17.22 8.13 14.66
N VAL A 242 -17.08 7.10 13.82
CA VAL A 242 -18.21 6.29 13.36
C VAL A 242 -18.92 5.60 14.53
N ARG A 243 -18.17 5.05 15.48
CA ARG A 243 -18.73 4.41 16.68
C ARG A 243 -19.54 5.40 17.52
N LEU A 244 -19.02 6.61 17.75
CA LEU A 244 -19.73 7.66 18.50
C LEU A 244 -21.03 8.09 17.81
N HIS A 245 -21.04 8.21 16.48
CA HIS A 245 -22.25 8.52 15.73
C HIS A 245 -23.28 7.38 15.84
N LEU A 246 -22.86 6.13 15.68
CA LEU A 246 -23.75 4.97 15.84
C LEU A 246 -24.31 4.87 17.27
N GLN A 247 -23.48 5.10 18.28
CA GLN A 247 -23.90 5.11 19.68
C GLN A 247 -24.95 6.18 19.92
N SER A 248 -24.78 7.38 19.35
CA SER A 248 -25.75 8.47 19.49
C SER A 248 -27.13 8.10 18.91
N TYR A 249 -27.19 7.31 17.84
CA TYR A 249 -28.46 6.78 17.32
C TYR A 249 -29.10 5.74 18.27
N LEU A 250 -28.28 4.89 18.91
CA LEU A 250 -28.76 3.93 19.90
C LEU A 250 -29.27 4.62 21.17
N ASP A 251 -28.57 5.65 21.65
CA ASP A 251 -28.96 6.42 22.83
C ASP A 251 -30.33 7.10 22.60
N ALA A 252 -30.57 7.63 21.39
CA ALA A 252 -31.88 8.19 21.03
C ALA A 252 -32.99 7.12 20.99
N LEU A 253 -32.68 5.93 20.48
CA LEU A 253 -33.62 4.81 20.45
C LEU A 253 -33.98 4.33 21.87
N GLU A 254 -33.00 4.21 22.75
CA GLU A 254 -33.21 3.86 24.16
C GLU A 254 -33.94 4.97 24.92
N ALA A 255 -33.66 6.25 24.61
CA ALA A 255 -34.41 7.36 25.19
C ALA A 255 -35.89 7.31 24.81
N LEU A 256 -36.22 7.01 23.54
CA LEU A 256 -37.60 6.79 23.11
C LEU A 256 -38.22 5.54 23.76
N ASN A 257 -37.46 4.45 23.91
CA ASN A 257 -37.90 3.26 24.63
C ASN A 257 -38.29 3.59 26.08
N GLY A 258 -37.50 4.41 26.77
CA GLY A 258 -37.76 4.87 28.13
C GLY A 258 -39.09 5.62 28.28
N VAL A 259 -39.54 6.36 27.27
CA VAL A 259 -40.86 7.04 27.29
C VAL A 259 -42.01 6.02 27.38
N TYR A 260 -41.88 4.89 26.70
CA TYR A 260 -42.89 3.82 26.72
C TYR A 260 -42.79 2.93 27.97
N ILE A 261 -41.62 2.84 28.60
CA ILE A 261 -41.47 2.17 29.89
C ILE A 261 -42.09 3.02 31.02
N ALA A 262 -41.95 4.35 30.95
CA ALA A 262 -42.35 5.26 32.00
C ALA A 262 -43.82 5.75 31.91
N SER A 263 -44.54 5.43 30.83
CA SER A 263 -45.92 5.87 30.61
C SER A 263 -46.84 4.70 30.30
N GLU A 264 -48.07 4.75 30.82
CA GLU A 264 -49.12 3.77 30.50
C GLU A 264 -49.61 3.91 29.05
N GLN A 265 -49.69 5.15 28.55
CA GLN A 265 -50.05 5.47 27.17
C GLN A 265 -49.24 6.65 26.68
N VAL A 266 -48.71 6.55 25.46
CA VAL A 266 -47.97 7.63 24.80
C VAL A 266 -48.82 8.18 23.66
N THR A 267 -49.19 9.45 23.76
CA THR A 267 -49.92 10.17 22.71
C THR A 267 -49.00 10.57 21.55
N ARG A 268 -49.58 10.87 20.39
CA ARG A 268 -48.84 11.35 19.20
C ARG A 268 -48.01 12.60 19.51
N ASP A 269 -48.58 13.56 20.22
CA ASP A 269 -47.90 14.80 20.63
C ASP A 269 -46.73 14.53 21.58
N GLU A 270 -46.88 13.58 22.52
CA GLU A 270 -45.80 13.19 23.42
C GLU A 270 -44.66 12.51 22.67
N PHE A 271 -44.99 11.59 21.76
CA PHE A 271 -43.99 10.96 20.89
C PHE A 271 -43.24 12.00 20.06
N GLN A 272 -43.96 12.96 19.47
CA GLN A 272 -43.35 14.07 18.72
C GLN A 272 -42.42 14.91 19.61
N ARG A 273 -42.87 15.29 20.80
CA ARG A 273 -42.05 16.07 21.74
C ARG A 273 -40.79 15.30 22.17
N ALA A 274 -40.88 13.99 22.34
CA ALA A 274 -39.74 13.14 22.69
C ALA A 274 -38.75 12.93 21.53
N ALA A 275 -39.24 12.76 20.30
CA ALA A 275 -38.40 12.51 19.12
C ALA A 275 -37.73 13.78 18.56
N ARG A 276 -38.39 14.94 18.67
CA ARG A 276 -37.96 16.20 18.03
C ARG A 276 -36.55 16.68 18.43
N PRO A 277 -36.09 16.61 19.70
CA PRO A 277 -34.73 17.00 20.06
C PRO A 277 -33.67 16.16 19.35
N TRP A 278 -33.88 14.85 19.27
CA TRP A 278 -32.96 13.91 18.63
C TRP A 278 -32.93 14.07 17.12
N LEU A 279 -34.09 14.21 16.47
CA LEU A 279 -34.17 14.44 15.01
C LEU A 279 -33.51 15.76 14.57
N ARG A 280 -33.36 16.73 15.48
CA ARG A 280 -32.64 17.98 15.20
C ARG A 280 -31.14 17.86 15.37
N SER A 281 -30.66 17.04 16.30
CA SER A 281 -29.23 16.88 16.59
C SER A 281 -28.56 15.79 15.75
N LEU A 282 -29.28 14.72 15.43
CA LEU A 282 -28.77 13.56 14.72
C LEU A 282 -28.92 13.74 13.21
N GLN A 283 -27.82 14.03 12.54
CA GLN A 283 -27.76 14.01 11.08
C GLN A 283 -27.85 12.57 10.57
N GLY A 284 -28.50 12.35 9.43
CA GLY A 284 -28.62 11.01 8.82
C GLY A 284 -29.78 10.15 9.33
N VAL A 285 -30.46 10.54 10.42
CA VAL A 285 -31.72 9.88 10.83
C VAL A 285 -32.88 10.45 10.01
N ARG A 286 -33.49 9.60 9.18
CA ARG A 286 -34.63 10.00 8.34
C ARG A 286 -35.93 10.13 9.13
N ALA A 287 -36.15 9.18 10.05
CA ALA A 287 -37.35 9.11 10.83
C ALA A 287 -37.13 8.31 12.12
N MET A 288 -37.91 8.63 13.14
CA MET A 288 -38.12 7.81 14.33
C MET A 288 -39.59 7.40 14.37
N GLY A 289 -39.87 6.12 14.63
CA GLY A 289 -41.21 5.59 14.54
C GLY A 289 -41.56 4.63 15.67
N TRP A 290 -42.85 4.55 15.96
CA TRP A 290 -43.42 3.59 16.89
C TRP A 290 -44.26 2.58 16.12
N HIS A 291 -44.00 1.30 16.38
CA HIS A 291 -44.73 0.21 15.75
C HIS A 291 -45.54 -0.56 16.79
N GLU A 292 -46.84 -0.69 16.53
CA GLU A 292 -47.75 -1.42 17.41
C GLU A 292 -48.04 -2.80 16.81
N ARG A 293 -47.97 -3.82 17.65
CA ARG A 293 -48.40 -5.17 17.29
C ARG A 293 -49.92 -5.24 17.40
N VAL A 294 -50.57 -5.57 16.29
CA VAL A 294 -52.03 -5.63 16.19
C VAL A 294 -52.47 -7.00 15.68
N PRO A 295 -53.14 -7.82 16.52
CA PRO A 295 -53.75 -9.07 16.08
C PRO A 295 -54.81 -8.82 15.00
N ARG A 296 -55.02 -9.79 14.11
CA ARG A 296 -55.98 -9.68 13.00
C ARG A 296 -57.41 -9.31 13.44
N SER A 297 -57.85 -9.80 14.61
CA SER A 297 -59.15 -9.46 15.18
C SER A 297 -59.34 -7.97 15.45
N ASP A 298 -58.24 -7.26 15.72
CA ASP A 298 -58.27 -5.91 16.26
C ASP A 298 -58.03 -4.85 15.18
N TRP A 299 -57.77 -5.25 13.93
CA TRP A 299 -57.46 -4.34 12.83
C TRP A 299 -58.53 -3.25 12.64
N PRO A 300 -59.85 -3.55 12.56
CA PRO A 300 -60.86 -2.51 12.36
C PRO A 300 -60.90 -1.52 13.52
N ALA A 301 -60.75 -2.00 14.75
CA ALA A 301 -60.74 -1.17 15.95
C ALA A 301 -59.49 -0.28 15.99
N PHE A 302 -58.32 -0.82 15.66
CA PHE A 302 -57.06 -0.10 15.59
C PHE A 302 -57.10 1.02 14.53
N GLU A 303 -57.58 0.73 13.32
CA GLU A 303 -57.75 1.74 12.26
C GLU A 303 -58.71 2.85 12.69
N ALA A 304 -59.86 2.50 13.30
CA ALA A 304 -60.81 3.49 13.81
C ALA A 304 -60.21 4.39 14.90
N ARG A 305 -59.38 3.82 15.81
CA ARG A 305 -58.64 4.61 16.82
C ARG A 305 -57.70 5.61 16.15
N GLN A 306 -56.97 5.21 15.12
CA GLN A 306 -56.04 6.11 14.42
C GLN A 306 -56.75 7.24 13.67
N VAL A 307 -57.91 6.96 13.08
CA VAL A 307 -58.75 8.00 12.46
C VAL A 307 -59.29 8.98 13.50
N ALA A 308 -59.73 8.49 14.66
CA ALA A 308 -60.17 9.34 15.78
C ALA A 308 -59.04 10.19 16.37
N GLU A 309 -57.79 9.72 16.31
CA GLU A 309 -56.56 10.46 16.68
C GLU A 309 -56.10 11.45 15.58
N GLY A 310 -56.91 11.68 14.54
CA GLY A 310 -56.66 12.69 13.51
C GLY A 310 -55.94 12.20 12.25
N MET A 311 -55.68 10.88 12.12
CA MET A 311 -55.05 10.32 10.93
C MET A 311 -56.10 9.84 9.92
N ALA A 312 -56.69 10.80 9.22
CA ALA A 312 -57.67 10.52 8.17
C ALA A 312 -57.09 9.54 7.13
N GLY A 313 -57.84 8.46 6.84
CA GLY A 313 -57.44 7.46 5.85
C GLY A 313 -56.38 6.45 6.33
N TYR A 314 -56.07 6.39 7.64
CA TYR A 314 -55.18 5.36 8.18
C TYR A 314 -55.71 3.96 7.88
N ARG A 315 -54.90 3.14 7.22
CA ARG A 315 -55.19 1.74 6.86
C ARG A 315 -53.95 0.89 7.03
N LEU A 316 -54.15 -0.37 7.43
CA LEU A 316 -53.05 -1.34 7.45
C LEU A 316 -52.74 -1.84 6.04
N PHE A 317 -51.45 -1.92 5.70
CA PHE A 317 -51.02 -2.49 4.42
C PHE A 317 -49.61 -3.10 4.47
N ASP A 318 -49.40 -4.11 3.65
CA ASP A 318 -48.11 -4.75 3.36
C ASP A 318 -47.40 -4.04 2.19
N LEU A 319 -46.13 -4.41 1.98
CA LEU A 319 -45.32 -3.97 0.84
C LEU A 319 -46.07 -4.12 -0.49
N GLY A 320 -46.08 -3.04 -1.28
CA GLY A 320 -46.84 -2.94 -2.52
C GLY A 320 -48.29 -2.47 -2.35
N GLY A 321 -48.69 -2.03 -1.15
CA GLY A 321 -50.01 -1.44 -0.88
C GLY A 321 -51.14 -2.46 -0.76
N LYS A 322 -50.81 -3.73 -0.52
CA LYS A 322 -51.78 -4.82 -0.36
C LYS A 322 -52.30 -4.87 1.08
N PRO A 323 -53.52 -5.34 1.36
CA PRO A 323 -53.95 -5.63 2.72
C PRO A 323 -53.01 -6.65 3.40
N PRO A 324 -52.82 -6.60 4.73
CA PRO A 324 -51.92 -7.52 5.40
C PRO A 324 -52.39 -8.98 5.30
N ALA A 325 -51.46 -9.88 4.98
CA ALA A 325 -51.78 -11.29 4.74
C ALA A 325 -51.76 -12.19 5.99
N GLY A 326 -51.09 -11.76 7.07
CA GLY A 326 -50.88 -12.57 8.27
C GLY A 326 -51.98 -12.49 9.34
N ASP A 327 -51.73 -13.20 10.46
CA ASP A 327 -52.59 -13.20 11.66
C ASP A 327 -52.26 -12.05 12.63
N GLU A 328 -51.14 -11.36 12.39
CA GLU A 328 -50.76 -10.15 13.10
C GLU A 328 -50.09 -9.17 12.13
N ALA A 329 -50.21 -7.88 12.44
CA ALA A 329 -49.48 -6.81 11.79
C ALA A 329 -48.62 -6.09 12.83
N ILE A 330 -47.42 -5.67 12.43
CA ILE A 330 -46.61 -4.73 13.21
C ILE A 330 -46.64 -3.40 12.47
N ALA A 331 -47.63 -2.60 12.83
CA ALA A 331 -48.05 -1.43 12.09
C ALA A 331 -47.36 -0.18 12.61
N MET A 332 -46.82 0.65 11.70
CA MET A 332 -46.27 1.95 12.05
C MET A 332 -47.39 2.90 12.49
N ARG A 333 -47.54 3.10 13.80
CA ARG A 333 -48.56 3.97 14.41
C ARG A 333 -48.12 5.43 14.44
N TYR A 334 -46.87 5.68 14.83
CA TYR A 334 -46.27 7.02 14.86
C TYR A 334 -45.00 7.07 14.01
N VAL A 335 -44.75 8.21 13.38
CA VAL A 335 -43.51 8.49 12.66
C VAL A 335 -43.22 9.98 12.68
N GLU A 336 -41.98 10.34 13.03
CA GLU A 336 -41.53 11.72 13.11
C GLU A 336 -40.21 11.91 12.35
N PRO A 337 -40.04 13.02 11.60
CA PRO A 337 -41.06 14.02 11.32
C PRO A 337 -42.17 13.46 10.41
N LEU A 338 -43.42 13.86 10.63
CA LEU A 338 -44.54 13.40 9.78
C LEU A 338 -44.36 13.82 8.32
N ALA A 339 -43.88 15.05 8.09
CA ALA A 339 -43.58 15.56 6.76
C ALA A 339 -42.53 14.68 6.07
N GLY A 340 -42.86 14.19 4.87
CA GLY A 340 -42.01 13.27 4.10
C GLY A 340 -42.05 11.81 4.57
N ASN A 341 -42.62 11.51 5.75
CA ASN A 341 -42.71 10.12 6.25
C ASN A 341 -44.13 9.56 6.42
N ALA A 342 -45.17 10.37 6.20
CA ALA A 342 -46.56 9.96 6.34
C ALA A 342 -46.95 8.71 5.53
N VAL A 343 -46.29 8.45 4.40
CA VAL A 343 -46.50 7.24 3.57
C VAL A 343 -46.20 5.94 4.32
N GLY A 344 -45.45 6.00 5.41
CA GLY A 344 -45.15 4.82 6.24
C GLY A 344 -46.26 4.48 7.25
N LEU A 345 -47.20 5.37 7.54
CA LEU A 345 -48.23 5.12 8.55
C LEU A 345 -49.15 3.97 8.14
N GLY A 346 -49.39 3.02 9.05
CA GLY A 346 -50.16 1.81 8.75
C GLY A 346 -49.37 0.72 8.02
N PHE A 347 -48.12 1.01 7.60
CA PHE A 347 -47.26 0.02 6.97
C PHE A 347 -46.91 -1.11 7.94
N ASN A 348 -47.16 -2.35 7.51
CA ASN A 348 -46.81 -3.56 8.24
C ASN A 348 -45.36 -3.96 7.97
N VAL A 349 -44.51 -3.75 8.96
CA VAL A 349 -43.06 -4.00 8.87
C VAL A 349 -42.74 -5.48 8.64
N LEU A 350 -43.62 -6.40 9.05
CA LEU A 350 -43.43 -7.84 8.83
C LEU A 350 -43.41 -8.22 7.35
N SER A 351 -43.95 -7.37 6.46
CA SER A 351 -43.94 -7.60 5.02
C SER A 351 -42.57 -7.38 4.36
N VAL A 352 -41.59 -6.80 5.08
CA VAL A 352 -40.22 -6.58 4.59
C VAL A 352 -39.28 -7.61 5.23
N PRO A 353 -38.67 -8.54 4.46
CA PRO A 353 -37.87 -9.62 5.02
C PRO A 353 -36.72 -9.17 5.93
N GLN A 354 -35.97 -8.14 5.53
CA GLN A 354 -34.84 -7.60 6.30
C GLN A 354 -35.30 -6.97 7.62
N ALA A 355 -36.43 -6.27 7.59
CA ALA A 355 -37.01 -5.65 8.78
C ALA A 355 -37.62 -6.70 9.72
N ARG A 356 -38.35 -7.68 9.17
CA ARG A 356 -38.92 -8.81 9.90
C ARG A 356 -37.86 -9.58 10.68
N ALA A 357 -36.72 -9.88 10.05
CA ALA A 357 -35.64 -10.60 10.72
C ALA A 357 -35.11 -9.82 11.93
N ALA A 358 -34.75 -8.54 11.75
CA ALA A 358 -34.25 -7.69 12.82
C ALA A 358 -35.26 -7.47 13.95
N LEU A 359 -36.54 -7.30 13.62
CA LEU A 359 -37.60 -7.10 14.60
C LEU A 359 -37.81 -8.35 15.45
N LEU A 360 -37.88 -9.53 14.82
CA LEU A 360 -38.05 -10.80 15.54
C LEU A 360 -36.85 -11.08 16.46
N GLU A 361 -35.65 -10.71 16.04
CA GLU A 361 -34.43 -10.82 16.85
C GLU A 361 -34.40 -9.81 18.00
N ALA A 362 -34.73 -8.53 17.75
CA ALA A 362 -34.86 -7.52 18.81
C ALA A 362 -35.87 -7.96 19.88
N ARG A 363 -36.97 -8.60 19.45
CA ARG A 363 -38.01 -9.15 20.33
C ARG A 363 -37.55 -10.38 21.12
N SER A 364 -36.64 -11.21 20.61
CA SER A 364 -36.18 -12.40 21.34
C SER A 364 -35.02 -12.08 22.28
N GLN A 365 -34.14 -11.16 21.89
CA GLN A 365 -32.92 -10.83 22.66
C GLN A 365 -33.09 -9.68 23.64
N ASN A 366 -34.18 -8.92 23.53
CA ASN A 366 -34.41 -7.70 24.32
C ASN A 366 -33.20 -6.74 24.23
N GLN A 367 -32.68 -6.51 23.01
CA GLN A 367 -31.61 -5.54 22.72
C GLN A 367 -31.89 -4.81 21.40
N PRO A 368 -31.30 -3.63 21.16
CA PRO A 368 -31.34 -2.97 19.85
C PRO A 368 -30.74 -3.86 18.76
N VAL A 369 -31.49 -4.10 17.67
CA VAL A 369 -31.00 -4.88 16.52
C VAL A 369 -31.18 -4.09 15.23
N ALA A 370 -30.10 -3.97 14.47
CA ALA A 370 -30.09 -3.33 13.17
C ALA A 370 -30.52 -4.31 12.07
N SER A 371 -31.29 -3.82 11.09
CA SER A 371 -31.60 -4.58 9.89
C SER A 371 -30.43 -4.66 8.92
N GLY A 372 -30.52 -5.60 7.97
CA GLY A 372 -29.76 -5.49 6.72
C GLY A 372 -30.17 -4.24 5.91
N PRO A 373 -29.37 -3.85 4.90
CA PRO A 373 -29.68 -2.69 4.06
C PRO A 373 -30.95 -2.92 3.23
N MET A 374 -31.92 -2.02 3.36
CA MET A 374 -33.21 -2.09 2.67
C MET A 374 -33.61 -0.73 2.10
N ARG A 375 -34.49 -0.70 1.11
CA ARG A 375 -35.10 0.57 0.67
C ARG A 375 -36.21 0.93 1.65
N LEU A 376 -36.13 2.12 2.25
CA LEU A 376 -37.15 2.60 3.18
C LEU A 376 -38.45 2.90 2.42
N ILE A 377 -39.62 2.71 3.06
CA ILE A 377 -40.93 2.94 2.41
C ILE A 377 -41.11 4.39 1.98
N GLN A 378 -40.45 5.32 2.68
CA GLN A 378 -40.45 6.75 2.37
C GLN A 378 -39.43 7.15 1.30
N GLU A 379 -38.58 6.22 0.82
CA GLU A 379 -37.53 6.51 -0.17
C GLU A 379 -38.09 6.56 -1.59
N THR A 380 -37.88 7.70 -2.26
CA THR A 380 -38.37 7.96 -3.62
C THR A 380 -37.33 7.66 -4.70
N ALA A 381 -36.04 7.60 -4.34
CA ALA A 381 -34.94 7.24 -5.22
C ALA A 381 -34.50 5.77 -5.00
N GLN A 382 -33.19 5.52 -4.99
CA GLN A 382 -32.60 4.17 -4.89
C GLN A 382 -31.69 4.02 -3.67
N GLN A 383 -31.78 4.93 -2.70
CA GLN A 383 -30.96 4.84 -1.49
C GLN A 383 -31.43 3.66 -0.62
N LYS A 384 -30.45 2.97 -0.02
CA LYS A 384 -30.71 1.97 1.02
C LYS A 384 -30.46 2.59 2.39
N GLY A 385 -31.31 2.25 3.34
CA GLY A 385 -31.15 2.58 4.75
C GLY A 385 -31.10 1.32 5.60
N VAL A 386 -30.80 1.53 6.87
CA VAL A 386 -30.88 0.53 7.93
C VAL A 386 -31.83 1.06 8.98
N VAL A 387 -32.62 0.18 9.58
CA VAL A 387 -33.49 0.51 10.71
C VAL A 387 -33.03 -0.28 11.92
N VAL A 388 -32.93 0.38 13.07
CA VAL A 388 -32.62 -0.27 14.36
C VAL A 388 -33.92 -0.41 15.13
N TYR A 389 -34.24 -1.63 15.55
CA TYR A 389 -35.45 -1.97 16.29
C TYR A 389 -35.11 -2.24 17.75
N ARG A 390 -35.98 -1.77 18.65
CA ARG A 390 -35.94 -2.05 20.08
C ARG A 390 -37.33 -2.50 20.52
N ALA A 391 -37.41 -3.63 21.20
CA ALA A 391 -38.69 -4.15 21.69
C ALA A 391 -39.14 -3.41 22.96
N VAL A 392 -40.45 -3.22 23.09
CA VAL A 392 -41.13 -2.82 24.32
C VAL A 392 -42.10 -3.94 24.67
N TYR A 393 -42.10 -4.34 25.94
CA TYR A 393 -42.97 -5.38 26.46
C TYR A 393 -44.02 -4.75 27.37
N ALA A 394 -45.24 -5.29 27.35
CA ALA A 394 -46.20 -4.99 28.40
C ALA A 394 -45.70 -5.63 29.71
N GLY A 395 -45.60 -4.83 30.77
CA GLY A 395 -45.17 -5.25 32.11
C GLY A 395 -46.20 -6.11 32.83
#